data_AF-A0A928AEJ2-F1
#
_entry.id   AF-A0A928AEJ2-F1
#
_cell.length_a   1.000
_cell.length_b   1.000
_cell.length_c   1.000
_cell.angle_alpha   90.00
_cell.angle_beta   90.00
_cell.angle_gamma   90.00
#
_symmetry.space_group_name_H-M   'P 1'
#
loop_
_entity.id
_entity.type
_entity.pdbx_description
1 polymer ?
#
loop_
_entity_poly.entity_id
_entity_poly.type
_entity_poly.pdbx_seq_one_letter_code
_entity_poly.pdbx_strand_id
1 'polypeptide(L)'
;MANLRDLKKEIDYRLEELVFDCDMTIYFRPDKEKEIFAIMQEGVELRNELYHKANNPVEPNNASLVRKYYAAFHQEMVDAYGKLFEKLSALHD
;
A
#
# COMPACT_ATOMS: atom_id res chain seq x y z
N MET A 1 13.78 13.35 6.89
CA MET A 1 13.69 12.32 5.85
C MET A 1 13.41 11.03 6.57
N ALA A 2 12.25 10.41 6.35
CA ALA A 2 12.06 9.02 6.73
C ALA A 2 13.20 8.23 6.08
N ASN A 3 14.02 7.54 6.88
CA ASN A 3 15.05 6.69 6.30
C ASN A 3 14.34 5.50 5.60
N LEU A 4 15.04 4.75 4.74
CA LEU A 4 14.45 3.62 4.01
C LEU A 4 13.75 2.60 4.92
N ARG A 5 14.20 2.46 6.17
CA ARG A 5 13.55 1.57 7.15
C ARG A 5 12.19 2.12 7.58
N ASP A 6 12.06 3.43 7.79
CA ASP A 6 10.78 4.04 8.16
C ASP A 6 9.78 3.98 7.00
N LEU A 7 10.24 4.16 5.76
CA LEU A 7 9.40 4.01 4.56
C LEU A 7 8.86 2.57 4.42
N LYS A 8 9.71 1.57 4.64
CA LYS A 8 9.30 0.16 4.63
C LYS A 8 8.27 -0.17 5.71
N LYS A 9 8.45 0.37 6.91
CA LYS A 9 7.46 0.25 7.98
C LYS A 9 6.13 0.89 7.60
N GLU A 10 6.15 2.03 6.92
CA GLU A 10 4.92 2.67 6.45
C GLU A 10 4.19 1.80 5.43
N ILE A 11 4.90 1.17 4.49
CA ILE A 11 4.30 0.22 3.54
C ILE A 11 3.61 -0.92 4.30
N ASP A 12 4.30 -1.54 5.26
CA ASP A 12 3.71 -2.64 6.04
C ASP A 12 2.52 -2.17 6.88
N TYR A 13 2.63 -1.01 7.53
CA TYR A 13 1.55 -0.40 8.33
C TYR A 13 0.29 -0.14 7.50
N ARG A 14 0.43 0.38 6.27
CA ARG A 14 -0.71 0.59 5.37
C ARG A 14 -1.35 -0.71 4.91
N LEU A 15 -0.56 -1.76 4.70
CA LEU A 15 -1.11 -3.10 4.42
C LEU A 15 -1.88 -3.63 5.63
N GLU A 16 -1.34 -3.50 6.84
CA GLU A 16 -2.00 -3.92 8.08
C GLU A 16 -3.34 -3.18 8.27
N GLU A 17 -3.40 -1.86 8.04
CA GLU A 17 -4.66 -1.09 8.07
C GLU A 17 -5.67 -1.62 7.04
N LEU A 18 -5.25 -1.88 5.81
CA LEU A 18 -6.13 -2.42 4.77
C LEU A 18 -6.67 -3.81 5.16
N VAL A 19 -5.81 -4.70 5.67
CA VAL A 19 -6.22 -6.05 6.10
C VAL A 19 -7.23 -5.97 7.24
N PHE A 20 -6.99 -5.07 8.21
CA PHE A 20 -7.92 -4.87 9.32
C PHE A 20 -9.29 -4.39 8.85
N ASP A 21 -9.36 -3.41 7.96
CA ASP A 21 -10.63 -2.92 7.41
C ASP A 21 -11.32 -3.98 6.55
N CYS A 22 -10.57 -4.78 5.80
CA CYS A 22 -11.11 -5.93 5.07
C CYS A 22 -11.76 -6.95 6.02
N ASP A 23 -11.10 -7.32 7.12
CA ASP A 23 -11.64 -8.26 8.11
C ASP A 23 -12.91 -7.70 8.77
N MET A 24 -12.91 -6.40 9.10
CA MET A 24 -14.08 -5.72 9.63
C MET A 24 -15.23 -5.70 8.62
N THR A 25 -14.94 -5.48 7.33
CA THR A 25 -15.96 -5.48 6.27
C THR A 25 -16.52 -6.88 6.08
N ILE A 26 -15.70 -7.94 6.09
CA ILE A 26 -16.16 -9.34 6.02
C ILE A 26 -17.10 -9.67 7.18
N TYR A 27 -16.80 -9.19 8.39
CA TYR A 27 -17.65 -9.39 9.56
C TYR A 27 -19.07 -8.84 9.35
N PHE A 28 -19.21 -7.66 8.73
CA PHE A 28 -20.51 -7.05 8.45
C PHE A 28 -21.14 -7.52 7.12
N ARG A 29 -20.34 -7.96 6.16
CA ARG A 29 -20.73 -8.33 4.79
C ARG A 29 -20.14 -9.69 4.39
N PRO A 30 -20.55 -10.79 5.04
CA PRO A 30 -20.04 -12.13 4.73
C PRO A 30 -20.40 -12.58 3.31
N ASP A 31 -21.47 -12.02 2.71
CA ASP A 31 -21.85 -12.26 1.31
C ASP A 31 -20.81 -11.76 0.30
N LYS A 32 -19.96 -10.81 0.72
CA LYS A 32 -18.92 -10.19 -0.09
C LYS A 32 -17.50 -10.71 0.19
N GLU A 33 -17.36 -11.75 1.01
CA GLU A 33 -16.07 -12.28 1.46
C GLU A 33 -15.07 -12.51 0.32
N LYS A 34 -15.50 -13.12 -0.79
CA LYS A 34 -14.62 -13.38 -1.94
C LYS A 34 -14.12 -12.11 -2.63
N GLU A 35 -14.97 -11.09 -2.73
CA GLU A 35 -14.63 -9.81 -3.36
C GLU A 35 -13.64 -9.06 -2.45
N ILE A 36 -13.86 -9.08 -1.13
CA ILE A 36 -12.98 -8.44 -0.14
C ILE A 36 -11.63 -9.17 -0.07
N PHE A 37 -11.61 -10.50 -0.14
CA PHE A 37 -10.37 -11.28 -0.15
C PHE A 37 -9.51 -10.97 -1.37
N ALA A 38 -10.13 -10.71 -2.53
CA ALA A 38 -9.39 -10.27 -3.72
C ALA A 38 -8.70 -8.91 -3.50
N ILE A 39 -9.35 -7.96 -2.82
CA ILE A 39 -8.75 -6.66 -2.44
C ILE A 39 -7.56 -6.88 -1.49
N MET A 40 -7.68 -7.80 -0.53
CA MET A 40 -6.59 -8.16 0.37
C MET A 40 -5.37 -8.72 -0.39
N GLN A 41 -5.61 -9.58 -1.39
CA GLN A 41 -4.55 -10.11 -2.26
C GLN A 41 -3.86 -9.01 -3.07
N GLU A 42 -4.64 -8.12 -3.69
CA GLU A 42 -4.09 -6.94 -4.40
C GLU A 42 -3.23 -6.08 -3.46
N GLY A 43 -3.63 -5.92 -2.19
CA GLY A 43 -2.84 -5.22 -1.17
C GLY A 43 -1.48 -5.87 -0.90
N VAL A 44 -1.43 -7.19 -0.80
CA VAL A 44 -0.18 -7.95 -0.61
C VAL A 44 0.74 -7.82 -1.83
N GLU A 45 0.19 -7.89 -3.03
CA GLU A 45 0.93 -7.68 -4.28
C GLU A 45 1.52 -6.26 -4.34
N LEU A 46 0.69 -5.24 -4.06
CA LEU A 46 1.13 -3.85 -3.99
C LEU A 46 2.27 -3.65 -2.98
N ARG A 47 2.15 -4.23 -1.79
CA ARG A 47 3.21 -4.19 -0.78
C ARG A 47 4.53 -4.73 -1.31
N ASN A 48 4.50 -5.85 -2.02
CA ASN A 48 5.71 -6.46 -2.58
C ASN A 48 6.34 -5.59 -3.68
N GLU A 49 5.53 -5.00 -4.55
CA GLU A 49 6.00 -4.04 -5.57
C GLU A 49 6.64 -2.80 -4.94
N LEU A 50 5.99 -2.22 -3.93
CA LEU A 50 6.49 -1.06 -3.20
C LEU A 50 7.81 -1.38 -2.49
N TYR A 51 7.92 -2.57 -1.88
CA TYR A 51 9.18 -3.04 -1.31
C TYR A 51 10.28 -3.18 -2.35
N HIS A 52 9.97 -3.71 -3.53
CA HIS A 52 10.93 -3.81 -4.62
C HIS A 52 11.40 -2.41 -5.06
N LYS A 53 10.48 -1.48 -5.30
CA LYS A 53 10.80 -0.09 -5.67
C LYS A 53 11.62 0.63 -4.61
N ALA A 54 11.24 0.53 -3.34
CA ALA A 54 11.95 1.15 -2.23
C ALA A 54 13.42 0.69 -2.12
N ASN A 55 13.72 -0.56 -2.49
CA ASN A 55 15.09 -1.08 -2.49
C ASN A 55 15.88 -0.72 -3.76
N ASN A 56 15.23 -0.22 -4.81
CA ASN A 56 15.84 0.00 -6.13
C ASN A 56 15.57 1.44 -6.64
N PRO A 57 16.14 2.48 -6.00
CA PRO A 57 15.98 3.86 -6.43
C PRO A 57 16.67 4.13 -7.77
N VAL A 58 16.09 5.04 -8.57
CA VAL A 58 16.69 5.50 -9.84
C VAL A 58 17.94 6.32 -9.54
N GLU A 59 19.05 5.97 -10.19
CA GLU A 59 20.36 6.62 -10.06
C GLU A 59 20.84 6.77 -8.60
N PRO A 60 21.21 5.67 -7.92
CA PRO A 60 21.54 5.66 -6.49
C PRO A 60 22.74 6.57 -6.13
N ASN A 61 23.57 6.94 -7.11
CA ASN A 61 24.74 7.78 -6.93
C ASN A 61 24.42 9.29 -6.95
N ASN A 62 23.20 9.70 -7.28
CA ASN A 62 22.78 11.10 -7.32
C ASN A 62 21.83 11.45 -6.17
N ALA A 63 22.36 12.02 -5.09
CA ALA A 63 21.60 12.33 -3.88
C ALA A 63 20.36 13.22 -4.10
N SER A 64 20.40 14.14 -5.07
CA SER A 64 19.27 15.01 -5.40
C SER A 64 18.13 14.22 -6.06
N LEU A 65 18.47 13.36 -7.02
CA LEU A 65 17.50 12.50 -7.70
C LEU A 65 16.93 11.44 -6.77
N VAL A 66 17.75 10.84 -5.90
CA VAL A 66 17.28 9.90 -4.88
C VAL A 66 16.24 10.54 -3.95
N ARG A 67 16.45 11.80 -3.54
CA ARG A 67 15.46 12.52 -2.71
C ARG A 67 14.14 12.74 -3.46
N LYS A 68 14.21 13.17 -4.72
CA LYS A 68 13.01 13.36 -5.56
C LYS A 68 12.28 12.03 -5.81
N TYR A 69 13.03 10.95 -6.03
CA TYR A 69 12.51 9.60 -6.20
C TYR A 69 11.67 9.18 -4.99
N TYR A 70 12.21 9.29 -3.77
CA TYR A 70 11.47 8.86 -2.58
C TYR A 70 10.25 9.76 -2.27
N ALA A 71 10.31 11.06 -2.60
CA ALA A 71 9.15 11.94 -2.46
C ALA A 71 8.01 11.54 -3.43
N ALA A 72 8.35 11.27 -4.70
CA ALA A 72 7.38 10.79 -5.68
C ALA A 72 6.84 9.39 -5.34
N PHE A 73 7.72 8.49 -4.89
CA PHE A 73 7.38 7.15 -4.46
C PHE A 73 6.39 7.15 -3.28
N HIS A 74 6.58 8.04 -2.30
CA HIS A 74 5.65 8.16 -1.19
C HIS A 74 4.25 8.59 -1.68
N GLN A 75 4.17 9.54 -2.61
CA GLN A 75 2.90 9.95 -3.20
C GLN A 75 2.23 8.78 -3.96
N GLU A 76 3.01 8.06 -4.76
CA GLU A 76 2.54 6.87 -5.48
C GLU A 76 1.97 5.81 -4.53
N MET A 77 2.64 5.55 -3.41
CA MET A 77 2.17 4.63 -2.38
C MET A 77 0.83 5.08 -1.78
N VAL A 78 0.71 6.36 -1.39
CA VAL A 78 -0.54 6.90 -0.82
C VAL A 78 -1.69 6.74 -1.82
N ASP A 79 -1.47 7.10 -3.07
CA ASP A 79 -2.49 7.02 -4.13
C ASP A 79 -2.88 5.56 -4.43
N ALA A 80 -1.92 4.64 -4.40
CA ALA A 80 -2.17 3.21 -4.66
C ALA A 80 -3.00 2.56 -3.56
N TYR A 81 -2.65 2.79 -2.28
CA TYR A 81 -3.48 2.31 -1.17
C TYR A 81 -4.84 2.99 -1.14
N GLY A 82 -4.92 4.29 -1.45
CA GLY A 82 -6.20 5.02 -1.54
C GLY A 82 -7.20 4.33 -2.48
N LYS A 83 -6.74 3.86 -3.65
CA LYS A 83 -7.59 3.11 -4.59
C LYS A 83 -8.09 1.77 -4.03
N LEU A 84 -7.30 1.09 -3.20
CA LEU A 84 -7.74 -0.14 -2.54
C LEU A 84 -8.83 0.16 -1.49
N PHE A 85 -8.69 1.24 -0.74
CA PHE A 85 -9.72 1.69 0.21
C PHE A 85 -11.00 2.16 -0.48
N GLU A 86 -10.90 2.82 -1.64
CA GLU A 86 -12.08 3.17 -2.46
C GLU A 86 -12.82 1.91 -2.94
N LYS A 87 -12.08 0.89 -3.42
CA LYS A 87 -12.67 -0.41 -3.79
C LYS A 87 -13.34 -1.08 -2.61
N LEU A 88 -12.71 -1.10 -1.44
CA LEU A 88 -13.27 -1.71 -0.23
C LEU A 88 -14.53 -0.98 0.23
N SER A 89 -14.49 0.36 0.22
CA SER A 89 -15.63 1.20 0.60
C SER A 89 -16.86 0.96 -0.29
N ALA A 90 -16.65 0.71 -1.58
CA ALA A 90 -17.74 0.36 -2.50
C ALA A 90 -18.41 -0.99 -2.19
N LEU A 91 -17.78 -1.86 -1.39
CA LEU A 91 -18.35 -3.13 -0.92
C LEU A 91 -19.03 -3.02 0.46
N HIS A 92 -18.83 -1.90 1.15
CA HIS A 92 -19.43 -1.64 2.45
C HIS A 92 -20.93 -1.29 2.32
N ASP A 93 -21.29 -0.48 1.32
CA ASP A 93 -22.67 -0.05 1.01
C ASP A 93 -23.59 -1.22 0.57
#